data_AF-A0A519L4Q2-F1
#
_entry.id   AF-A0A519L4Q2-F1
#
_cell.length_a   1.000
_cell.length_b   1.000
_cell.length_c   1.000
_cell.angle_alpha   90.00
_cell.angle_beta   90.00
_cell.angle_gamma   90.00
#
_symmetry.space_group_name_H-M   'P 1'
#
loop_
_entity.id
_entity.type
_entity.pdbx_description
1 polymer ?
#
loop_
_entity_poly.entity_id
_entity_poly.type
_entity_poly.pdbx_seq_one_letter_code
_entity_poly.pdbx_strand_id
1 'polypeptide(L)' 'LADFTPKNLVQKSDYLQQLSMEQEQYNKIVRQLKTNKILRNMLENEQTRAAFVEALKEVAQELEK' A
#
# COMPACT_ATOMS: atom_id res chain seq x y z
N LEU A 1 -26.36 7.71 17.82
CA LEU A 1 -26.34 7.05 16.49
C LEU A 1 -25.17 7.51 15.63
N ALA A 2 -24.81 8.80 15.63
CA ALA A 2 -23.65 9.32 14.89
C ALA A 2 -22.29 8.69 15.31
N ASP A 3 -22.14 8.29 16.57
CA ASP A 3 -20.90 7.70 17.10
C ASP A 3 -20.60 6.29 16.56
N PHE A 4 -21.59 5.58 16.02
CA PHE A 4 -21.43 4.24 15.43
C PHE A 4 -21.27 4.26 13.91
N THR A 5 -20.97 5.42 13.34
CA THR A 5 -20.59 5.47 11.92
C THR A 5 -19.22 4.82 11.73
N PRO A 6 -18.96 4.13 10.60
CA PRO A 6 -17.68 3.48 10.34
C PRO A 6 -16.48 4.42 10.53
N LYS A 7 -16.66 5.70 10.19
CA LYS A 7 -15.63 6.73 10.33
C LYS A 7 -15.31 7.03 11.80
N ASN A 8 -16.32 7.16 12.65
CA ASN A 8 -16.13 7.38 14.09
C ASN A 8 -15.57 6.12 14.78
N LEU A 9 -15.98 4.92 14.36
CA LEU A 9 -15.41 3.67 14.87
C LEU A 9 -13.92 3.54 14.52
N VAL A 10 -13.54 3.89 13.28
CA VAL A 10 -12.14 3.90 12.84
C VAL A 10 -11.31 4.94 13.59
N GLN A 11 -11.86 6.13 13.88
CA GLN A 11 -11.15 7.20 14.61
C GLN A 11 -11.00 6.93 16.12
N LYS A 12 -11.85 6.07 16.70
CA LYS A 12 -11.84 5.76 18.14
C LYS A 12 -11.07 4.49 18.47
N SER A 13 -10.59 3.77 17.47
CA SER A 13 -9.82 2.55 17.63
C SER A 13 -8.46 2.69 16.96
N ASP A 14 -7.39 2.65 17.75
CA ASP A 14 -6.02 2.73 17.24
C ASP A 14 -5.75 1.66 16.19
N TYR A 15 -6.25 0.44 16.41
CA TYR A 15 -6.15 -0.66 15.46
C TYR A 15 -6.83 -0.37 14.13
N LEU A 16 -8.08 0.11 14.15
CA LEU A 16 -8.80 0.42 12.93
C LEU A 16 -8.22 1.64 12.20
N GLN A 17 -7.68 2.60 12.95
CA GLN A 17 -7.00 3.77 12.40
C GLN A 17 -5.70 3.35 11.68
N GLN A 18 -4.91 2.47 12.29
CA GLN A 18 -3.72 1.87 11.65
C GLN A 18 -4.10 1.09 10.40
N LEU A 19 -5.12 0.23 10.47
CA LEU A 19 -5.58 -0.56 9.32
C LEU A 19 -6.08 0.34 8.16
N SER A 20 -6.82 1.40 8.48
CA SER A 20 -7.28 2.39 7.49
C SER A 20 -6.11 3.14 6.85
N MET A 21 -5.07 3.46 7.62
CA MET A 21 -3.86 4.11 7.11
C MET A 21 -3.08 3.17 6.18
N GLU A 22 -2.92 1.91 6.57
CA GLU A 22 -2.26 0.88 5.76
C GLU A 22 -3.00 0.69 4.42
N GLN A 23 -4.33 0.60 4.48
CA GLN A 23 -5.18 0.52 3.29
C GLN A 23 -5.03 1.73 2.36
N GLU A 24 -4.94 2.95 2.90
CA GLU A 24 -4.65 4.14 2.09
C GLU A 24 -3.26 4.09 1.45
N GLN A 25 -2.26 3.64 2.20
CA GLN A 25 -0.89 3.52 1.70
C GLN A 25 -0.80 2.50 0.55
N TYR A 26 -1.41 1.31 0.70
CA TYR A 26 -1.49 0.34 -0.40
C TYR A 26 -2.18 0.92 -1.63
N ASN A 27 -3.30 1.63 -1.46
CA ASN A 27 -4.00 2.26 -2.59
C ASN A 27 -3.15 3.33 -3.29
N LYS A 28 -2.36 4.11 -2.54
CA LYS A 28 -1.42 5.08 -3.10
C LYS A 28 -0.32 4.38 -3.90
N ILE A 29 0.27 3.32 -3.36
CA ILE A 29 1.29 2.50 -4.06
C ILE A 29 0.71 1.95 -5.36
N VAL A 30 -0.45 1.29 -5.30
CA VAL A 30 -1.13 0.73 -6.49
C VAL A 30 -1.45 1.81 -7.53
N ARG A 31 -1.89 3.00 -7.11
CA ARG A 31 -2.09 4.12 -8.03
C ARG A 31 -0.79 4.51 -8.72
N GLN A 32 0.28 4.75 -7.97
CA GLN A 32 1.58 5.16 -8.52
C GLN A 32 2.13 4.14 -9.52
N LEU A 33 2.00 2.85 -9.21
CA LEU A 33 2.38 1.75 -10.11
C LEU A 33 1.58 1.78 -11.43
N LYS A 34 0.30 2.14 -11.39
CA LYS A 34 -0.58 2.20 -12.57
C LYS A 34 -0.41 3.48 -13.39
N THR A 35 -0.20 4.63 -12.74
CA THR A 35 -0.06 5.92 -13.43
C THR A 35 1.30 6.09 -14.10
N ASN A 36 2.34 5.44 -13.59
CA ASN A 36 3.66 5.51 -14.18
C ASN A 36 3.81 4.46 -15.30
N LYS A 37 3.90 4.93 -16.56
CA LYS A 37 4.07 4.06 -17.75
C LYS A 37 5.30 3.15 -17.66
N ILE A 38 6.38 3.63 -17.04
CA ILE A 38 7.62 2.85 -16.89
C ILE A 38 7.41 1.72 -15.89
N LEU A 39 6.80 2.00 -14.73
CA LEU A 39 6.49 0.99 -13.72
C LEU A 39 5.49 -0.04 -14.25
N ARG A 40 4.46 0.43 -14.97
CA ARG A 40 3.49 -0.46 -15.62
C ARG A 40 4.15 -1.39 -16.64
N ASN A 41 4.99 -0.86 -17.54
CA ASN A 41 5.72 -1.68 -18.51
C ASN A 41 6.67 -2.67 -17.82
N MET A 42 7.31 -2.27 -16.71
CA MET A 42 8.12 -3.19 -15.90
C MET A 42 7.29 -4.29 -15.23
N LEU A 43 6.02 -4.04 -14.89
CA LEU A 43 5.12 -5.05 -14.34
C LEU A 43 4.56 -6.00 -15.42
N GLU A 44 4.51 -5.57 -16.67
CA GLU A 44 4.04 -6.37 -17.81
C GLU A 44 5.06 -7.44 -18.25
N ASN A 45 6.36 -7.24 -17.99
CA ASN A 45 7.40 -8.24 -18.23
C ASN A 45 7.72 -9.03 -16.95
N GLU A 46 7.67 -10.35 -17.05
CA GLU A 46 7.80 -11.28 -15.91
C GLU A 46 9.16 -11.18 -15.19
N GLN A 47 10.24 -10.92 -15.94
CA GLN A 47 11.59 -10.77 -15.39
C GLN A 47 11.75 -9.47 -14.61
N THR A 48 11.28 -8.34 -15.18
CA THR A 48 11.35 -7.03 -14.52
C THR A 48 10.36 -6.94 -13.36
N ARG A 49 9.22 -7.64 -13.44
CA ARG A 49 8.28 -7.78 -12.33
C ARG A 49 8.91 -8.51 -11.15
N ALA A 50 9.62 -9.62 -11.39
CA ALA A 50 10.31 -10.36 -10.34
C ALA A 50 11.38 -9.49 -9.66
N ALA A 51 12.23 -8.81 -10.44
CA ALA A 51 13.24 -7.91 -9.91
C ALA A 51 12.63 -6.74 -9.11
N PHE A 52 11.51 -6.18 -9.56
CA PHE A 52 10.82 -5.11 -8.88
C PHE A 52 10.18 -5.56 -7.57
N VAL A 53 9.61 -6.77 -7.52
CA VAL A 53 9.08 -7.36 -6.28
C VAL A 53 10.20 -7.62 -5.28
N GLU A 54 11.35 -8.11 -5.71
CA GLU A 54 12.51 -8.29 -4.83
C GLU A 54 13.02 -6.95 -4.27
N ALA A 55 13.16 -5.93 -5.11
CA ALA A 55 13.54 -4.59 -4.65
C ALA A 55 12.54 -4.02 -3.61
N LEU A 56 11.23 -4.25 -3.81
CA LEU A 56 10.22 -3.84 -2.82
C LEU A 56 10.32 -4.62 -1.51
N LYS A 57 10.68 -5.91 -1.54
CA LYS A 57 10.89 -6.72 -0.34
C LYS A 57 12.15 -6.27 0.41
N GLU A 58 13.23 -5.97 -0.28
CA GLU A 58 14.46 -5.45 0.33
C GLU A 58 14.18 -4.12 1.04
N VAL A 59 13.48 -3.20 0.38
CA VAL A 59 13.07 -1.91 1.01
C VAL A 59 12.15 -2.13 2.21
N ALA A 60 11.21 -3.08 2.14
CA ALA A 60 10.35 -3.41 3.28
C ALA A 60 11.16 -3.97 4.46
N GLN A 61 12.12 -4.86 4.19
CA GLN A 61 13.02 -5.41 5.21
C GLN A 61 13.92 -4.34 5.85
N GLU A 62 14.34 -3.33 5.09
CA GLU A 62 15.08 -2.19 5.64
C GLU A 62 14.23 -1.33 6.57
N LEU A 63 12.92 -1.21 6.31
CA LEU A 63 11.98 -0.43 7.14
C LEU A 63 11.53 -1.16 8.41
N GLU A 64 11.64 -2.49 8.46
CA GLU A 64 11.34 -3.31 9.64
C GLU A 64 12.54 -3.43 10.62
N LYS A 65 13.73 -2.98 10.22
CA LYS A 65 14.94 -2.91 11.06
C LYS A 65 15.02 -1.59 11.84
#